data_AF-A0A4R0YYJ3-F1
#
_entry.id   AF-A0A4R0YYJ3-F1
#
_cell.length_a   1.000
_cell.length_b   1.000
_cell.length_c   1.000
_cell.angle_alpha   90.00
_cell.angle_beta   90.00
_cell.angle_gamma   90.00
#
_symmetry.space_group_name_H-M   'P 1'
#
loop_
_entity.id
_entity.type
_entity.pdbx_description
1 polymer ?
#
loop_
_entity_poly.entity_id
_entity_poly.type
_entity_poly.pdbx_seq_one_letter_code
_entity_poly.pdbx_strand_id
1 'polypeptide(L)'
;MNHKTSKWIVLALIGGCYLASLALPAFSYMSHVPPDHVEGKIEIVPGWFAVCFGPMGLLSLSATALPFFANYTFLGGAQLYALEHYRKAAVLAVLSAGLGASFFWMSGSHPMPVLFSGQDDYMNHPVPMLGFYVWMASFALLLLGAFFGKLMARARN
;
A
#
# COMPACT_ATOMS: atom_id res chain seq x y z
N MET A 1 -12.62 -5.66 27.16
CA MET A 1 -11.25 -5.45 26.65
C MET A 1 -10.85 -4.00 26.90
N ASN A 2 -9.66 -3.71 27.44
CA ASN A 2 -9.23 -2.33 27.70
C ASN A 2 -9.01 -1.58 26.36
N HIS A 3 -9.45 -0.32 26.26
CA HIS A 3 -9.27 0.54 25.07
C HIS A 3 -7.80 0.55 24.60
N LYS A 4 -6.84 0.62 25.53
CA LYS A 4 -5.40 0.58 25.18
C LYS A 4 -5.05 -0.72 24.45
N THR A 5 -5.56 -1.85 24.93
CA THR A 5 -5.37 -3.16 24.29
C THR A 5 -6.00 -3.20 22.89
N SER A 6 -7.21 -2.66 22.73
CA SER A 6 -7.90 -2.57 21.43
C SER A 6 -7.11 -1.76 20.40
N LYS A 7 -6.57 -0.60 20.80
CA LYS A 7 -5.75 0.26 19.95
C LYS A 7 -4.51 -0.48 19.43
N TRP A 8 -3.80 -1.17 20.31
CA TRP A 8 -2.59 -1.91 19.92
C TRP A 8 -2.90 -3.11 19.03
N ILE A 9 -4.03 -3.78 19.22
CA ILE A 9 -4.51 -4.84 18.32
C ILE A 9 -4.75 -4.27 16.92
N VAL A 10 -5.43 -3.13 16.80
CA VAL A 10 -5.65 -2.48 15.50
C VAL A 10 -4.32 -2.11 14.84
N LEU A 11 -3.37 -1.50 15.59
CA LEU A 11 -2.05 -1.16 15.07
C LEU A 11 -1.27 -2.39 14.60
N ALA A 12 -1.32 -3.49 15.35
CA ALA A 12 -0.70 -4.75 14.98
C ALA A 12 -1.34 -5.36 13.71
N LEU A 13 -2.67 -5.29 13.59
CA LEU A 13 -3.40 -5.78 12.42
C LEU A 13 -3.08 -4.97 11.16
N ILE A 14 -3.14 -3.63 11.22
CA ILE A 14 -2.82 -2.80 10.06
C ILE A 14 -1.35 -2.95 9.67
N GLY A 15 -0.44 -3.03 10.65
CA GLY A 15 0.99 -3.25 10.41
C GLY A 15 1.26 -4.63 9.80
N GLY A 16 0.61 -5.66 10.31
CA GLY A 16 0.69 -7.03 9.79
C GLY A 16 0.16 -7.13 8.36
N CYS A 17 -1.01 -6.54 8.06
CA CYS A 17 -1.54 -6.50 6.70
C CYS A 17 -0.63 -5.70 5.76
N TYR A 18 -0.10 -4.56 6.22
CA TYR A 18 0.83 -3.77 5.43
C TYR A 18 2.11 -4.56 5.11
N LEU A 19 2.76 -5.16 6.11
CA LEU A 19 3.95 -6.01 5.91
C LEU A 19 3.66 -7.24 5.04
N ALA A 20 2.52 -7.89 5.23
CA ALA A 20 2.10 -9.01 4.39
C ALA A 20 1.92 -8.58 2.93
N SER A 21 1.38 -7.39 2.68
CA SER A 21 1.29 -6.84 1.31
C SER A 21 2.65 -6.61 0.67
N LEU A 22 3.68 -6.32 1.47
CA LEU A 22 5.07 -6.19 1.03
C LEU A 22 5.79 -7.54 0.85
N ALA A 23 5.22 -8.65 1.34
CA ALA A 23 5.84 -9.98 1.31
C ALA A 23 5.13 -10.96 0.37
N LEU A 24 3.88 -10.66 -0.03
CA LEU A 24 3.15 -11.47 -0.99
C LEU A 24 3.77 -11.31 -2.38
N PRO A 25 4.00 -12.40 -3.12
CA PRO A 25 4.69 -12.35 -4.40
C PRO A 25 3.89 -11.57 -5.45
N ALA A 26 4.58 -10.64 -6.10
CA ALA A 26 4.36 -10.26 -7.49
C ALA A 26 5.59 -10.77 -8.22
N PHE A 27 5.43 -11.03 -9.50
CA PHE A 27 6.39 -11.77 -10.29
C PHE A 27 7.86 -11.36 -10.10
N SER A 28 8.73 -12.36 -10.09
CA SER A 28 10.17 -12.22 -10.31
C SER A 28 10.43 -11.95 -11.79
N TYR A 29 11.06 -10.83 -12.17
CA TYR A 29 11.65 -10.70 -13.50
C TYR A 29 12.94 -9.88 -13.50
N MET A 30 13.87 -10.34 -14.35
CA MET A 30 15.23 -9.86 -14.53
C MET A 30 15.27 -8.58 -15.37
N SER A 31 16.08 -7.61 -14.97
CA SER A 31 16.57 -6.59 -15.88
C SER A 31 17.58 -7.22 -16.86
N HIS A 32 17.13 -7.62 -18.05
CA HIS A 32 18.05 -7.88 -19.15
C HIS A 32 18.34 -6.55 -19.85
N VAL A 33 19.51 -5.96 -19.57
CA VAL A 33 20.17 -5.05 -20.52
C VAL A 33 21.15 -5.92 -21.29
N PRO A 34 20.90 -6.25 -22.57
CA PRO A 34 21.92 -6.90 -23.38
C PRO A 34 23.19 -6.05 -23.33
N PRO A 35 24.36 -6.63 -22.99
CA PRO A 35 24.72 -8.04 -23.21
C PRO A 35 24.90 -8.91 -21.95
N ASP A 36 24.47 -8.49 -20.76
CA ASP A 36 24.94 -9.13 -19.52
C ASP A 36 24.42 -10.56 -19.28
N HIS A 37 25.35 -11.47 -18.98
CA HIS A 37 25.15 -12.93 -18.76
C HIS A 37 24.93 -13.32 -17.29
N VAL A 38 24.58 -12.38 -16.41
CA VAL A 38 24.39 -12.68 -14.98
C VAL A 38 22.91 -12.82 -14.67
N GLU A 39 22.45 -14.06 -14.56
CA GLU A 39 21.13 -14.45 -14.05
C GLU A 39 20.98 -14.09 -12.55
N GLY A 40 20.84 -12.80 -12.25
CA GLY A 40 20.47 -12.32 -10.92
C GLY A 40 18.95 -12.30 -10.77
N LYS A 41 18.36 -13.27 -10.05
CA LYS A 41 16.95 -13.24 -9.67
C LYS A 41 16.69 -12.03 -8.77
N ILE A 42 15.94 -11.04 -9.25
CA ILE A 42 15.36 -10.00 -8.41
C ILE A 42 13.85 -10.29 -8.32
N GLU A 43 13.40 -10.70 -7.13
CA GLU A 43 11.97 -10.77 -6.80
C GLU A 43 11.46 -9.34 -6.59
N ILE A 44 10.63 -8.83 -7.50
CA ILE A 44 9.95 -7.56 -7.29
C ILE A 44 8.63 -7.85 -6.57
N VAL A 45 8.62 -7.57 -5.28
CA VAL A 45 7.44 -7.73 -4.43
C VAL A 45 6.49 -6.54 -4.67
N PRO A 46 5.17 -6.73 -4.86
CA PRO A 46 4.25 -5.72 -5.35
C PRO A 46 4.09 -4.56 -4.37
N GLY A 47 4.14 -4.84 -3.07
CA GLY A 47 4.16 -3.80 -2.06
C GLY A 47 5.41 -2.92 -2.12
N TRP A 48 6.55 -3.46 -2.60
CA TRP A 48 7.76 -2.66 -2.84
C TRP A 48 7.62 -1.74 -4.04
N PHE A 49 6.71 -2.00 -4.99
CA PHE A 49 6.51 -1.08 -6.12
C PHE A 49 6.11 0.32 -5.65
N ALA A 50 5.15 0.38 -4.72
CA ALA A 50 4.68 1.61 -4.12
C ALA A 50 5.72 2.29 -3.20
N VAL A 51 6.72 1.55 -2.72
CA VAL A 51 7.75 2.02 -1.78
C VAL A 51 9.04 2.43 -2.50
N CYS A 52 9.46 1.67 -3.51
CA CYS A 52 10.76 1.78 -4.18
C CYS A 52 10.70 2.48 -5.52
N PHE A 53 9.61 2.30 -6.30
CA PHE A 53 9.43 3.00 -7.57
C PHE A 53 8.63 4.29 -7.45
N GLY A 54 7.91 4.47 -6.34
CA GLY A 54 7.21 5.69 -5.98
C GLY A 54 8.03 6.99 -6.09
N PRO A 55 9.27 7.06 -5.55
CA PRO A 55 10.15 8.23 -5.69
C PRO A 55 10.51 8.50 -7.16
N MET A 56 10.80 7.45 -7.94
CA MET A 56 11.12 7.57 -9.37
C MET A 56 9.90 8.05 -10.16
N GLY A 57 8.71 7.57 -9.80
CA GLY A 57 7.45 8.04 -10.37
C GLY A 57 7.15 9.51 -10.09
N LEU A 58 7.55 10.00 -8.92
CA LEU A 58 7.45 11.40 -8.53
C LEU A 58 8.36 12.30 -9.38
N LEU A 59 9.62 11.87 -9.56
CA LEU A 59 10.60 12.58 -10.38
C LEU A 59 10.20 12.57 -11.86
N SER A 60 9.54 11.50 -12.32
CA SER A 60 9.10 11.34 -13.71
C SER A 60 7.65 11.81 -13.96
N LEU A 61 6.97 12.38 -12.96
CA LEU A 61 5.54 12.73 -13.00
C LEU A 61 4.64 11.61 -13.56
N SER A 62 4.93 10.36 -13.22
CA SER A 62 4.15 9.20 -13.69
C SER A 62 3.11 8.76 -12.66
N ALA A 63 2.08 8.04 -13.13
CA ALA A 63 1.01 7.52 -12.29
C ALA A 63 1.49 6.58 -11.16
N THR A 64 2.72 6.08 -11.24
CA THR A 64 3.40 5.30 -10.18
C THR A 64 3.74 6.12 -8.93
N ALA A 65 3.60 7.46 -8.98
CA ALA A 65 3.65 8.33 -7.81
C ALA A 65 2.42 8.19 -6.89
N LEU A 66 1.25 7.76 -7.41
CA LEU A 66 0.02 7.67 -6.62
C LEU A 66 0.12 6.65 -5.46
N PRO A 67 0.64 5.42 -5.67
CA PRO A 67 0.88 4.47 -4.58
C PRO A 67 1.85 5.00 -3.51
N PHE A 68 2.82 5.83 -3.90
CA PHE A 68 3.76 6.45 -2.96
C PHE A 68 3.04 7.41 -2.01
N PHE A 69 2.23 8.32 -2.56
CA PHE A 69 1.42 9.22 -1.75
C PHE A 69 0.39 8.48 -0.90
N ALA A 70 -0.17 7.38 -1.40
CA ALA A 70 -1.05 6.51 -0.63
C ALA A 70 -0.32 5.91 0.60
N ASN A 71 0.95 5.52 0.46
CA ASN A 71 1.75 5.04 1.58
C ASN A 71 2.03 6.13 2.63
N TYR A 72 2.41 7.35 2.22
CA TYR A 72 2.66 8.43 3.18
C TYR A 72 1.40 8.84 3.93
N THR A 73 0.28 8.94 3.23
CA THR A 73 -1.01 9.26 3.86
C THR A 73 -1.42 8.15 4.83
N PHE A 74 -1.17 6.88 4.50
CA PHE A 74 -1.45 5.75 5.39
C PHE A 74 -0.58 5.76 6.65
N LEU A 75 0.74 5.92 6.50
CA LEU A 75 1.67 5.97 7.63
C LEU A 75 1.37 7.15 8.56
N GLY A 76 1.08 8.33 7.99
CA GLY A 76 0.60 9.49 8.75
C GLY A 76 -0.72 9.20 9.47
N GLY A 77 -1.64 8.48 8.82
CA GLY A 77 -2.90 8.04 9.40
C GLY A 77 -2.72 7.09 10.58
N ALA A 78 -1.83 6.10 10.45
CA ALA A 78 -1.48 5.16 11.51
C ALA A 78 -0.82 5.87 12.72
N GLN A 79 0.06 6.86 12.47
CA GLN A 79 0.65 7.67 13.52
C GLN A 79 -0.42 8.49 14.27
N LEU A 80 -1.33 9.15 13.54
CA LEU A 80 -2.43 9.89 14.16
C LEU A 80 -3.39 8.98 14.91
N TYR A 81 -3.59 7.74 14.45
CA TYR A 81 -4.36 6.74 15.17
C TYR A 81 -3.69 6.34 16.50
N ALA A 82 -2.37 6.14 16.50
CA ALA A 82 -1.60 5.84 17.71
C ALA A 82 -1.69 6.96 18.76
N LEU A 83 -1.68 8.22 18.29
CA LEU A 83 -1.89 9.45 19.07
C LEU A 83 -3.35 9.76 19.41
N GLU A 84 -4.28 8.85 19.10
CA GLU A 84 -5.72 8.98 19.41
C GLU A 84 -6.43 10.14 18.70
N HIS A 85 -5.81 10.71 17.66
CA HIS A 85 -6.42 11.68 16.74
C HIS A 85 -7.29 10.99 15.68
N TYR A 86 -8.29 10.22 16.14
CA TYR A 86 -9.09 9.31 15.31
C TYR A 86 -9.77 9.98 14.10
N ARG A 87 -10.24 11.23 14.23
CA ARG A 87 -10.85 11.95 13.10
C ARG A 87 -9.85 12.19 11.98
N LYS A 88 -8.63 12.61 12.31
CA LYS A 88 -7.59 12.89 11.31
C LYS A 88 -7.05 11.59 10.71
N ALA A 89 -6.91 10.55 11.53
CA ALA A 89 -6.56 9.21 11.07
C ALA A 89 -7.56 8.67 10.03
N ALA A 90 -8.87 8.84 10.27
CA ALA A 90 -9.91 8.44 9.32
C ALA A 90 -9.82 9.20 7.99
N VAL A 91 -9.57 10.52 8.02
CA VAL A 91 -9.40 11.33 6.81
C VAL A 91 -8.20 10.83 6.00
N LEU A 92 -7.06 10.59 6.65
CA LEU A 92 -5.87 10.08 5.97
C LEU A 92 -6.06 8.66 5.43
N ALA A 93 -6.80 7.79 6.13
CA ALA A 93 -7.15 6.46 5.64
C ALA A 93 -8.03 6.52 4.37
N VAL A 94 -9.02 7.42 4.33
CA VAL A 94 -9.85 7.65 3.13
C VAL A 94 -9.01 8.17 1.97
N LEU A 95 -8.09 9.13 2.22
CA LEU A 95 -7.18 9.63 1.19
C LEU A 95 -6.27 8.53 0.65
N SER A 96 -5.72 7.69 1.52
CA SER A 96 -4.87 6.54 1.14
C SER A 96 -5.64 5.57 0.25
N ALA A 97 -6.87 5.23 0.63
CA ALA A 97 -7.74 4.36 -0.14
C ALA A 97 -8.15 4.99 -1.49
N GLY A 98 -8.43 6.29 -1.52
CA GLY A 98 -8.72 7.01 -2.76
C GLY A 98 -7.53 6.96 -3.74
N LEU A 99 -6.34 7.29 -3.25
CA LEU A 99 -5.10 7.25 -4.06
C LEU A 99 -4.78 5.83 -4.56
N GLY A 100 -4.92 4.82 -3.69
CA GLY A 100 -4.74 3.42 -4.06
C GLY A 100 -5.75 2.94 -5.11
N ALA A 101 -7.03 3.27 -4.94
CA ALA A 101 -8.07 2.93 -5.91
C ALA A 101 -7.90 3.67 -7.25
N SER A 102 -7.49 4.94 -7.23
CA SER A 102 -7.19 5.70 -8.45
C SER A 102 -6.02 5.11 -9.23
N PHE A 103 -4.97 4.66 -8.54
CA PHE A 103 -3.87 3.95 -9.18
C PHE A 103 -4.35 2.68 -9.88
N PHE A 104 -5.22 1.91 -9.23
CA PHE A 104 -5.77 0.69 -9.80
C PHE A 104 -6.65 0.95 -11.02
N TRP A 105 -7.52 1.96 -10.96
CA TRP A 105 -8.31 2.39 -12.09
C TRP A 105 -7.42 2.79 -13.28
N MET A 106 -6.37 3.57 -13.04
CA MET A 106 -5.41 3.97 -14.08
C MET A 106 -4.63 2.78 -14.65
N SER A 107 -4.23 1.82 -13.81
CA SER A 107 -3.55 0.60 -14.26
C SER A 107 -4.46 -0.31 -15.09
N GLY A 108 -5.78 -0.24 -14.90
CA GLY A 108 -6.76 -0.97 -15.71
C GLY A 108 -7.04 -0.31 -17.06
N SER A 109 -7.07 1.02 -17.12
CA SER A 109 -7.31 1.78 -18.36
C SER A 109 -6.05 1.98 -19.22
N HIS A 110 -4.88 2.05 -18.59
CA HIS A 110 -3.58 2.15 -19.23
C HIS A 110 -2.69 1.05 -18.63
N PRO A 111 -2.59 -0.11 -19.27
CA PRO A 111 -1.87 -1.24 -18.71
C PRO A 111 -0.40 -0.83 -18.56
N MET A 112 0.03 -0.67 -17.31
CA MET A 112 1.38 -0.25 -17.00
C MET A 112 2.31 -1.44 -17.16
N PRO A 113 3.29 -1.38 -18.06
CA PRO A 113 4.29 -2.42 -18.16
C PRO A 113 4.99 -2.51 -16.81
N VAL A 114 5.15 -3.73 -16.32
CA VAL A 114 6.00 -3.97 -15.15
C VAL A 114 7.41 -3.58 -15.61
N LEU A 115 7.88 -2.41 -15.15
CA LEU A 115 9.25 -2.01 -15.39
C LEU A 115 10.14 -3.20 -14.99
N PHE A 116 11.06 -3.58 -15.87
CA PHE A 116 12.02 -4.70 -15.69
C PHE A 116 11.50 -6.13 -15.96
N SER A 117 10.34 -6.34 -16.62
CA SER A 117 9.93 -7.70 -17.04
C SER A 117 10.61 -8.22 -18.31
N GLY A 118 10.96 -7.34 -19.26
CA GLY A 118 11.49 -7.73 -20.58
C GLY A 118 10.50 -8.49 -21.49
N GLN A 119 9.34 -8.89 -20.95
CA GLN A 119 8.16 -9.38 -21.66
C GLN A 119 7.03 -8.36 -21.48
N ASP A 120 6.11 -8.23 -22.43
CA ASP A 120 4.96 -7.29 -22.40
C ASP A 120 3.94 -7.63 -21.29
N ASP A 121 4.40 -7.73 -20.04
CA ASP A 121 3.65 -8.06 -18.83
C ASP A 121 3.14 -6.78 -18.16
N TYR A 122 1.89 -6.83 -17.72
CA TYR A 122 1.16 -5.69 -17.20
C TYR A 122 0.74 -5.90 -15.73
N MET A 123 0.68 -4.80 -14.96
CA MET A 123 0.29 -4.84 -13.54
C MET A 123 -1.12 -5.38 -13.26
N ASN A 124 -1.97 -5.53 -14.28
CA ASN A 124 -3.33 -6.06 -14.18
C ASN A 124 -3.40 -7.61 -14.14
N HIS A 125 -2.27 -8.31 -13.98
CA HIS A 125 -2.24 -9.77 -13.82
C HIS A 125 -2.74 -10.21 -12.42
N PRO A 126 -3.52 -11.30 -12.29
CA PRO A 126 -4.17 -11.70 -11.02
C PRO A 126 -3.25 -11.93 -9.81
N VAL A 127 -1.99 -12.28 -10.02
CA VAL A 127 -1.02 -12.56 -8.93
C VAL A 127 -0.53 -11.26 -8.25
N PRO A 128 -0.02 -10.24 -8.98
CA PRO A 128 0.26 -8.91 -8.43
C PRO A 128 -0.90 -8.26 -7.68
N MET A 129 -2.14 -8.57 -8.05
CA MET A 129 -3.34 -8.01 -7.42
C MET A 129 -3.54 -8.48 -5.98
N LEU A 130 -3.03 -9.66 -5.59
CA LEU A 130 -3.17 -10.17 -4.22
C LEU A 130 -2.49 -9.26 -3.20
N GLY A 131 -1.24 -8.86 -3.45
CA GLY A 131 -0.54 -7.91 -2.60
C GLY A 131 -1.25 -6.56 -2.54
N PHE A 132 -1.80 -6.10 -3.67
CA PHE A 132 -2.57 -4.88 -3.74
C PHE A 132 -3.87 -4.94 -2.90
N TYR A 133 -4.63 -6.05 -2.96
CA TYR A 133 -5.84 -6.21 -2.14
C TYR A 133 -5.52 -6.22 -0.65
N VAL A 134 -4.44 -6.88 -0.24
CA VAL A 134 -3.98 -6.90 1.16
C VAL A 134 -3.49 -5.51 1.61
N TRP A 135 -2.85 -4.76 0.70
CA TRP A 135 -2.48 -3.37 0.93
C TRP A 135 -3.71 -2.48 1.14
N MET A 136 -4.72 -2.57 0.26
CA MET A 136 -5.99 -1.85 0.40
C MET A 136 -6.77 -2.24 1.67
N ALA A 137 -6.68 -3.50 2.08
CA ALA A 137 -7.27 -3.98 3.33
C ALA A 137 -6.66 -3.28 4.56
N SER A 138 -5.37 -2.96 4.54
CA SER A 138 -4.71 -2.20 5.62
C SER A 138 -5.34 -0.79 5.81
N PHE A 139 -5.75 -0.14 4.72
CA PHE A 139 -6.43 1.16 4.75
C PHE A 139 -7.84 1.05 5.31
N ALA A 140 -8.58 0.04 4.89
CA ALA A 140 -9.92 -0.24 5.40
C ALA A 140 -9.89 -0.55 6.90
N LEU A 141 -8.93 -1.34 7.36
CA LEU A 141 -8.73 -1.65 8.77
C LEU A 141 -8.36 -0.40 9.59
N LEU A 142 -7.51 0.49 9.06
CA LEU A 142 -7.22 1.76 9.71
C LEU A 142 -8.46 2.66 9.80
N LEU A 143 -9.28 2.72 8.75
CA LEU A 143 -10.52 3.49 8.74
C LEU A 143 -11.53 2.97 9.77
N LEU A 144 -11.77 1.66 9.78
CA LEU A 144 -12.64 0.99 10.76
C LEU A 144 -12.10 1.22 12.17
N GLY A 145 -10.80 1.00 12.36
CA GLY A 145 -10.11 1.24 13.63
C GLY A 145 -10.32 2.66 14.13
N ALA A 146 -10.13 3.66 13.28
CA ALA A 146 -10.33 5.07 13.59
C ALA A 146 -11.80 5.39 13.93
N PHE A 147 -12.76 4.81 13.21
CA PHE A 147 -14.18 4.99 13.49
C PHE A 147 -14.57 4.41 14.86
N PHE A 148 -14.19 3.15 15.13
CA PHE A 148 -14.46 2.51 16.42
C PHE A 148 -13.71 3.19 17.58
N GLY A 149 -12.46 3.63 17.35
CA GLY A 149 -11.67 4.40 18.31
C GLY A 149 -12.38 5.70 18.71
N LYS A 150 -12.95 6.42 17.74
CA LYS A 150 -13.74 7.64 17.99
C LYS A 150 -15.00 7.35 18.81
N LEU A 151 -15.72 6.27 18.51
CA LEU A 151 -16.92 5.88 19.27
C LEU A 151 -16.59 5.53 20.72
N MET A 152 -15.53 4.74 20.94
CA MET A 152 -15.07 4.37 22.27
C MET A 152 -14.57 5.57 23.09
N ALA A 153 -13.89 6.53 22.45
CA ALA A 153 -13.46 7.76 23.10
C ALA A 153 -14.65 8.64 23.51
N ARG A 154 -15.70 8.70 22.69
CA ARG A 154 -16.94 9.41 23.02
C ARG A 154 -17.71 8.78 24.17
N ALA A 155 -17.77 7.44 24.24
CA ALA A 155 -18.47 6.74 25.30
C ALA A 155 -17.80 6.85 26.70
N ARG A 156 -16.59 7.40 26.75
CA ARG A 156 -15.82 7.63 27.99
C ARG A 156 -15.93 9.04 28.55
N ASN A 157 -16.41 9.99 27.75
CA ASN A 157 -16.63 11.38 28.13
C ASN A 157 -18.12 11.61 28.41
#